data_AF-A0A4S4BXF7-F1
#
_entry.id   AF-A0A4S4BXF7-F1
#
_cell.length_a   1.000
_cell.length_b   1.000
_cell.length_c   1.000
_cell.angle_alpha   90.00
_cell.angle_beta   90.00
_cell.angle_gamma   90.00
#
_symmetry.space_group_name_H-M   'P 1'
#
loop_
_entity.id
_entity.type
_entity.pdbx_description
1 polymer ?
#
loop_
_entity_poly.entity_id
_entity_poly.type
_entity_poly.pdbx_seq_one_letter_code
_entity_poly.pdbx_strand_id
1 'polypeptide(L)'
;MNMEAQLKAMNSFINSPVGRQMKLMAEQNLKSQKSLMAQKVQELSKLKEMGNPTITLASNAGEKRFVKVDGIVSYYTVSQNGKVSDIKPVTAKTYEGLDDLSKANFNSTFKAEAMALEYGSFDQKPSMDYYNKVVVANGMDSHLFELELNRPKVEHDMDFHKVPEVYNAYDSYEDYTKGITKEMKAYQQATSIEGRQERKAKIEELETEIKSLEREVGMSSSYVQFEGGNGE
;
A
#
# COMPACT_ATOMS: atom_id res chain seq x y z
N MET A 1 -57.28 28.32 1.38
CA MET A 1 -56.93 29.63 0.77
C MET A 1 -55.51 30.13 1.09
N ASN A 2 -54.59 29.29 1.60
CA ASN A 2 -53.27 29.76 2.06
C ASN A 2 -52.06 29.22 1.26
N MET A 3 -52.24 28.13 0.49
CA MET A 3 -51.13 27.43 -0.17
C MET A 3 -50.71 28.08 -1.50
N GLU A 4 -51.66 28.54 -2.32
CA GLU A 4 -51.38 29.27 -3.56
C GLU A 4 -50.74 30.65 -3.31
N ALA A 5 -51.19 31.35 -2.27
CA ALA A 5 -50.61 32.63 -1.86
C ALA A 5 -49.16 32.45 -1.37
N GLN A 6 -48.89 31.37 -0.61
CA GLN A 6 -47.53 31.00 -0.19
C GLN A 6 -46.63 30.61 -1.38
N LEU A 7 -47.12 29.82 -2.34
CA LEU A 7 -46.37 29.46 -3.54
C LEU A 7 -46.05 30.68 -4.41
N LYS A 8 -47.00 31.62 -4.55
CA LYS A 8 -46.81 32.85 -5.33
C LYS A 8 -45.82 33.80 -4.65
N ALA A 9 -45.88 33.92 -3.33
CA ALA A 9 -44.92 34.68 -2.54
C ALA A 9 -43.50 34.07 -2.60
N MET A 10 -43.39 32.74 -2.52
CA MET A 10 -42.12 32.02 -2.63
C MET A 10 -41.50 32.19 -4.03
N ASN A 11 -42.30 32.04 -5.10
CA ASN A 11 -41.84 32.27 -6.46
C ASN A 11 -41.41 33.72 -6.70
N SER A 12 -42.09 34.68 -6.09
CA SER A 12 -41.68 36.10 -6.15
C SER A 12 -40.34 36.32 -5.44
N PHE A 13 -40.11 35.66 -4.30
CA PHE A 13 -38.86 35.76 -3.55
C PHE A 13 -37.69 35.11 -4.30
N ILE A 14 -37.83 33.88 -4.79
CA ILE A 14 -36.78 33.15 -5.53
C ILE A 14 -36.32 33.93 -6.77
N ASN A 15 -37.24 34.62 -7.45
CA ASN A 15 -36.94 35.41 -8.64
C ASN A 15 -36.41 36.83 -8.34
N SER A 16 -36.43 37.27 -7.06
CA SER A 16 -35.83 38.54 -6.67
C SER A 16 -34.30 38.51 -6.82
N PRO A 17 -33.61 39.67 -6.88
CA PRO A 17 -32.15 39.72 -6.88
C PRO A 17 -31.51 38.97 -5.70
N VAL A 18 -32.07 39.14 -4.50
CA VAL A 18 -31.62 38.45 -3.27
C VAL A 18 -31.89 36.95 -3.35
N GLY A 19 -33.08 36.53 -3.80
CA GLY A 19 -33.43 35.12 -3.95
C GLY A 19 -32.56 34.39 -4.99
N ARG A 20 -32.23 35.05 -6.11
CA ARG A 20 -31.30 34.52 -7.12
C ARG A 20 -29.88 34.39 -6.56
N GLN A 21 -29.41 35.37 -5.78
CA GLN A 21 -28.11 35.30 -5.12
C GLN A 21 -28.07 34.17 -4.09
N MET A 22 -29.12 34.01 -3.26
CA MET A 22 -29.22 32.92 -2.30
C MET A 22 -29.26 31.55 -2.99
N LYS A 23 -29.96 31.44 -4.12
CA LYS A 23 -29.98 30.21 -4.94
C LYS A 23 -28.58 29.86 -5.46
N LEU A 24 -27.86 30.84 -6.03
CA LEU A 24 -26.49 30.63 -6.52
C LEU A 24 -25.53 30.23 -5.39
N MET A 25 -25.62 30.88 -4.22
CA MET A 25 -24.83 30.51 -3.05
C MET A 25 -25.15 29.10 -2.56
N ALA A 26 -26.43 28.72 -2.54
CA ALA A 26 -26.85 27.37 -2.17
C ALA A 26 -26.32 26.32 -3.16
N GLU A 27 -26.41 26.58 -4.48
CA GLU A 27 -25.87 25.70 -5.52
C GLU A 27 -24.35 25.56 -5.43
N GLN A 28 -23.63 26.66 -5.16
CA GLN A 28 -22.19 26.66 -4.97
C GLN A 28 -21.79 25.89 -3.71
N ASN A 29 -22.49 26.09 -2.58
CA ASN A 29 -22.25 25.35 -1.35
C ASN A 29 -22.49 23.86 -1.54
N LEU A 30 -23.58 23.47 -2.21
CA LEU A 30 -23.91 22.08 -2.49
C LEU A 30 -22.85 21.43 -3.40
N LYS A 31 -22.35 22.15 -4.42
CA LYS A 31 -21.25 21.68 -5.27
C LYS A 31 -19.96 21.46 -4.46
N SER A 32 -19.60 22.40 -3.60
CA SER A 32 -18.41 22.30 -2.74
C SER A 32 -18.52 21.13 -1.77
N GLN A 33 -19.68 20.94 -1.13
CA GLN A 33 -19.92 19.81 -0.23
C GLN A 33 -19.87 18.47 -0.96
N LYS A 34 -20.44 18.35 -2.16
CA LYS A 34 -20.31 17.14 -3.00
C LYS A 34 -18.85 16.83 -3.37
N SER A 35 -18.07 17.85 -3.71
CA SER A 35 -16.64 17.68 -4.01
C SER A 35 -15.86 17.20 -2.79
N LEU A 36 -16.12 17.79 -1.62
CA LEU A 36 -15.48 17.37 -0.37
C LEU A 36 -15.86 15.94 0.00
N MET A 37 -17.14 15.58 -0.13
CA MET A 37 -17.62 14.22 0.10
C MET A 37 -16.92 13.21 -0.83
N ALA A 38 -16.79 13.53 -2.13
CA ALA A 38 -16.09 12.66 -3.07
C ALA A 38 -14.61 12.45 -2.70
N GLN A 39 -13.92 13.50 -2.25
CA GLN A 39 -12.54 13.39 -1.76
C GLN A 39 -12.44 12.48 -0.53
N LYS A 40 -13.34 12.64 0.45
CA LYS A 40 -13.38 11.80 1.66
C LYS A 40 -13.72 10.34 1.35
N VAL A 41 -14.61 10.09 0.40
CA VAL A 41 -14.92 8.72 -0.08
C VAL A 41 -13.67 8.08 -0.71
N GLN A 42 -12.92 8.82 -1.54
CA GLN A 42 -11.68 8.32 -2.12
C GLN A 42 -10.62 8.02 -1.05
N GLU A 43 -10.48 8.88 -0.04
CA GLU A 43 -9.58 8.64 1.09
C GLU A 43 -9.99 7.39 1.88
N LEU A 44 -11.29 7.25 2.18
CA LEU A 44 -11.84 6.09 2.88
C LEU A 44 -11.56 4.78 2.11
N SER A 45 -11.79 4.77 0.79
CA SER A 45 -11.50 3.60 -0.05
C SER A 45 -10.03 3.21 0.03
N LYS A 46 -9.11 4.16 -0.08
CA LYS A 46 -7.67 3.90 0.05
C LYS A 46 -7.30 3.31 1.41
N LEU A 47 -7.86 3.84 2.50
CA LEU A 47 -7.58 3.33 3.84
C LEU A 47 -8.14 1.91 4.05
N LYS A 48 -9.27 1.57 3.43
CA LYS A 48 -9.86 0.22 3.46
C LYS A 48 -9.04 -0.78 2.63
N GLU A 49 -8.52 -0.37 1.48
CA GLU A 49 -7.66 -1.19 0.61
C GLU A 49 -6.35 -1.61 1.30
N MET A 50 -5.84 -0.82 2.25
CA MET A 50 -4.65 -1.16 3.05
C MET A 50 -4.85 -2.37 3.99
N GLY A 51 -6.03 -2.99 4.00
CA GLY A 51 -6.27 -4.28 4.63
C GLY A 51 -6.70 -4.21 6.09
N ASN A 52 -7.43 -5.26 6.49
CA ASN A 52 -7.99 -5.40 7.82
C ASN A 52 -6.87 -5.77 8.83
N PRO A 53 -6.70 -5.00 9.92
CA PRO A 53 -5.66 -5.25 10.92
C PRO A 53 -5.76 -6.59 11.67
N THR A 54 -6.83 -7.35 11.45
CA THR A 54 -7.24 -8.52 12.25
C THR A 54 -6.92 -9.88 11.60
N ILE A 55 -6.57 -9.92 10.31
CA ILE A 55 -6.29 -11.18 9.63
C ILE A 55 -4.81 -11.53 9.84
N THR A 56 -4.54 -12.58 10.61
CA THR A 56 -3.20 -13.10 10.93
C THR A 56 -2.61 -14.00 9.85
N LEU A 57 -3.42 -14.36 8.84
CA LEU A 57 -3.00 -15.17 7.70
C LEU A 57 -2.62 -14.25 6.55
N ALA A 58 -1.39 -14.40 6.07
CA ALA A 58 -0.94 -13.66 4.91
C ALA A 58 -1.55 -14.26 3.64
N SER A 59 -2.11 -13.42 2.77
CA SER A 59 -2.74 -13.85 1.51
C SER A 59 -1.77 -14.57 0.56
N ASN A 60 -0.48 -14.34 0.75
CA ASN A 60 0.63 -14.93 0.00
C ASN A 60 1.32 -16.09 0.75
N ALA A 61 0.70 -16.64 1.79
CA ALA A 61 1.27 -17.76 2.53
C ALA A 61 1.58 -18.96 1.62
N GLY A 62 2.77 -19.54 1.78
CA GLY A 62 3.27 -20.65 0.97
C GLY A 62 3.87 -20.23 -0.38
N GLU A 63 3.77 -18.96 -0.77
CA GLU A 63 4.39 -18.47 -2.00
C GLU A 63 5.91 -18.56 -1.92
N LYS A 64 6.52 -19.05 -3.01
CA LYS A 64 7.98 -19.04 -3.20
C LYS A 64 8.37 -17.80 -3.99
N ARG A 65 9.26 -16.99 -3.42
CA ARG A 65 9.74 -15.75 -4.04
C ARG A 65 11.24 -15.82 -4.28
N PHE A 66 11.68 -15.24 -5.40
CA PHE A 66 13.08 -15.22 -5.82
C PHE A 66 13.65 -13.81 -5.68
N VAL A 67 14.81 -13.70 -5.05
CA VAL A 67 15.46 -12.43 -4.71
C VAL A 67 16.97 -12.56 -4.80
N LYS A 68 17.69 -11.42 -4.84
CA LYS A 68 19.15 -11.40 -4.78
C LYS A 68 19.59 -10.89 -3.40
N VAL A 69 20.13 -11.77 -2.57
CA VAL A 69 20.65 -11.45 -1.23
C VAL A 69 22.16 -11.39 -1.32
N ASP A 70 22.74 -10.21 -1.10
CA ASP A 70 24.20 -10.03 -1.15
C ASP A 70 24.85 -10.52 -2.45
N GLY A 71 24.17 -10.32 -3.58
CA GLY A 71 24.63 -10.79 -4.89
C GLY A 71 24.28 -12.25 -5.21
N ILE A 72 23.86 -13.04 -4.21
CA ILE A 72 23.44 -14.44 -4.37
C ILE A 72 21.96 -14.50 -4.70
N VAL A 73 21.63 -15.09 -5.85
CA VAL A 73 20.24 -15.41 -6.21
C VAL A 73 19.74 -16.52 -5.31
N SER A 74 18.70 -16.21 -4.56
CA SER A 74 18.09 -17.07 -3.55
C SER A 74 16.59 -17.10 -3.71
N TYR A 75 15.96 -18.08 -3.09
CA TYR A 75 14.52 -18.10 -2.90
C TYR A 75 14.19 -18.20 -1.42
N TYR A 76 13.00 -17.75 -1.05
CA TYR A 76 12.41 -17.98 0.25
C TYR A 76 10.94 -18.34 0.11
N THR A 77 10.37 -18.86 1.19
CA THR A 77 8.94 -19.16 1.26
C THR A 77 8.29 -18.20 2.24
N VAL A 78 7.14 -17.66 1.89
CA VAL A 78 6.34 -16.84 2.80
C VAL A 78 5.62 -17.77 3.79
N SER A 79 5.85 -17.59 5.08
CA SER A 79 5.16 -18.33 6.13
C SER A 79 3.68 -17.92 6.24
N GLN A 80 2.91 -18.68 7.02
CA GLN A 80 1.49 -18.41 7.25
C GLN A 80 1.21 -17.00 7.81
N ASN A 81 2.15 -16.44 8.57
CA ASN A 81 2.06 -15.09 9.14
C ASN A 81 2.77 -14.02 8.29
N GLY A 82 3.05 -14.29 7.01
CA GLY A 82 3.59 -13.30 6.07
C GLY A 82 5.08 -13.03 6.22
N LYS A 83 5.79 -13.87 6.96
CA LYS A 83 7.22 -13.70 7.23
C LYS A 83 8.07 -14.50 6.26
N VAL A 84 9.31 -14.05 6.10
CA VAL A 84 10.34 -14.77 5.36
C VAL A 84 10.71 -16.04 6.10
N SER A 85 10.75 -17.16 5.38
CA SER A 85 11.19 -18.45 5.89
C SER A 85 12.02 -19.21 4.85
N ASP A 86 12.97 -20.00 5.32
CA ASP A 86 13.74 -20.97 4.51
C ASP A 86 14.50 -20.34 3.33
N ILE A 87 15.18 -19.20 3.56
CA ILE A 87 15.99 -18.56 2.51
C ILE A 87 17.15 -19.49 2.09
N LYS A 88 17.19 -19.85 0.82
CA LYS A 88 18.20 -20.76 0.24
C LYS A 88 18.73 -20.24 -1.09
N PRO A 89 20.03 -20.41 -1.40
CA PRO A 89 20.57 -20.13 -2.72
C PRO A 89 19.88 -20.97 -3.80
N VAL A 90 19.69 -20.38 -4.97
CA VAL A 90 19.30 -21.12 -6.17
C VAL A 90 20.52 -21.86 -6.71
N THR A 91 20.32 -23.15 -6.96
CA THR A 91 21.25 -24.10 -7.57
C THR A 91 20.59 -24.75 -8.79
N ALA A 92 21.38 -25.40 -9.64
CA ALA A 92 20.86 -26.18 -10.78
C ALA A 92 19.79 -27.19 -10.33
N LYS A 93 20.08 -27.96 -9.26
CA LYS A 93 19.14 -28.95 -8.69
C LYS A 93 17.84 -28.30 -8.21
N THR A 94 17.92 -27.16 -7.52
CA THR A 94 16.69 -26.49 -7.04
C THR A 94 15.89 -25.89 -8.18
N TYR A 95 16.54 -25.37 -9.23
CA TYR A 95 15.88 -24.80 -10.40
C TYR A 95 15.20 -25.87 -11.24
N GLU A 96 15.85 -27.01 -11.48
CA GLU A 96 15.26 -28.16 -12.18
C GLU A 96 13.98 -28.65 -11.50
N GLY A 97 13.98 -28.68 -10.17
CA GLY A 97 12.84 -29.11 -9.34
C GLY A 97 11.72 -28.08 -9.17
N LEU A 98 11.82 -26.89 -9.78
CA LEU A 98 10.72 -25.93 -9.79
C LEU A 98 9.62 -26.36 -10.76
N ASP A 99 8.37 -26.05 -10.41
CA ASP A 99 7.24 -26.12 -11.33
C ASP A 99 7.33 -25.04 -12.42
N ASP A 100 6.54 -25.20 -13.48
CA ASP A 100 6.60 -24.32 -14.67
C ASP A 100 6.28 -22.85 -14.34
N LEU A 101 5.36 -22.59 -13.40
CA LEU A 101 5.01 -21.23 -12.98
C LEU A 101 6.17 -20.58 -12.20
N SER A 102 6.76 -21.32 -11.27
CA SER A 102 7.95 -20.89 -10.52
C SER A 102 9.14 -20.64 -11.44
N LYS A 103 9.35 -21.47 -12.47
CA LYS A 103 10.36 -21.25 -13.50
C LYS A 103 10.08 -20.02 -14.33
N ALA A 104 8.83 -19.81 -14.77
CA ALA A 104 8.45 -18.61 -15.50
C ALA A 104 8.71 -17.32 -14.69
N ASN A 105 8.34 -17.32 -13.41
CA ASN A 105 8.58 -16.21 -12.48
C ASN A 105 10.08 -15.97 -12.22
N PHE A 106 10.87 -17.04 -12.11
CA PHE A 106 12.33 -16.92 -12.02
C PHE A 106 12.90 -16.30 -13.30
N ASN A 107 12.50 -16.81 -14.46
CA ASN A 107 13.02 -16.42 -15.76
C ASN A 107 12.62 -15.00 -16.15
N SER A 108 11.48 -14.48 -15.66
CA SER A 108 11.13 -13.07 -15.89
C SER A 108 12.09 -12.11 -15.20
N THR A 109 12.62 -12.49 -14.05
CA THR A 109 13.39 -11.62 -13.15
C THR A 109 14.91 -11.84 -13.31
N PHE A 110 15.35 -13.09 -13.44
CA PHE A 110 16.75 -13.51 -13.45
C PHE A 110 17.14 -14.19 -14.77
N LYS A 111 16.90 -13.52 -15.90
CA LYS A 111 17.09 -14.08 -17.25
C LYS A 111 18.50 -14.64 -17.51
N ALA A 112 19.53 -13.90 -17.10
CA ALA A 112 20.92 -14.29 -17.34
C ALA A 112 21.29 -15.51 -16.48
N GLU A 113 20.87 -15.51 -15.22
CA GLU A 113 21.08 -16.62 -14.29
C GLU A 113 20.28 -17.87 -14.69
N ALA A 114 19.06 -17.71 -15.23
CA ALA A 114 18.26 -18.79 -15.79
C ALA A 114 18.99 -19.47 -16.97
N MET A 115 19.50 -18.68 -17.92
CA MET A 115 20.32 -19.23 -19.00
C MET A 115 21.54 -19.95 -18.45
N ALA A 116 22.27 -19.36 -17.50
CA ALA A 116 23.44 -20.00 -16.90
C ALA A 116 23.10 -21.32 -16.18
N LEU A 117 21.93 -21.41 -15.55
CA LEU A 117 21.43 -22.64 -14.92
C LEU A 117 21.13 -23.71 -15.98
N GLU A 118 20.50 -23.34 -17.09
CA GLU A 118 20.19 -24.24 -18.22
C GLU A 118 21.44 -24.76 -18.94
N TYR A 119 22.48 -23.92 -19.05
CA TYR A 119 23.78 -24.32 -19.62
C TYR A 119 24.71 -25.00 -18.60
N GLY A 120 24.27 -25.18 -17.35
CA GLY A 120 25.06 -25.82 -16.29
C GLY A 120 26.31 -25.03 -15.87
N SER A 121 26.37 -23.74 -16.17
CA SER A 121 27.49 -22.85 -15.86
C SER A 121 27.25 -21.96 -14.64
N PHE A 122 26.10 -22.10 -13.98
CA PHE A 122 25.73 -21.29 -12.82
C PHE A 122 26.27 -21.89 -11.52
N ASP A 123 27.34 -21.28 -11.00
CA ASP A 123 27.91 -21.56 -9.69
C ASP A 123 27.88 -20.29 -8.84
N GLN A 124 27.29 -20.39 -7.65
CA GLN A 124 27.23 -19.30 -6.69
C GLN A 124 27.97 -19.72 -5.43
N LYS A 125 28.75 -18.81 -4.84
CA LYS A 125 29.52 -19.06 -3.62
C LYS A 125 29.04 -18.11 -2.51
N PRO A 126 28.07 -18.55 -1.69
CA PRO A 126 27.57 -17.72 -0.61
C PRO A 126 28.69 -17.37 0.38
N SER A 127 28.84 -16.07 0.66
CA SER A 127 29.80 -15.53 1.62
C SER A 127 29.29 -15.68 3.06
N MET A 128 30.14 -15.39 4.05
CA MET A 128 29.66 -15.29 5.44
C MET A 128 28.67 -14.12 5.62
N ASP A 129 28.85 -13.04 4.87
CA ASP A 129 27.94 -11.89 4.88
C ASP A 129 26.56 -12.25 4.35
N TYR A 130 26.48 -13.11 3.33
CA TYR A 130 25.22 -13.71 2.88
C TYR A 130 24.53 -14.46 4.02
N TYR A 131 25.24 -15.35 4.73
CA TYR A 131 24.63 -16.14 5.80
C TYR A 131 24.19 -15.27 6.97
N ASN A 132 24.98 -14.26 7.35
CA ASN A 132 24.62 -13.28 8.37
C ASN A 132 23.32 -12.54 7.98
N LYS A 133 23.19 -12.10 6.72
CA LYS A 133 21.96 -11.47 6.22
C LYS A 133 20.77 -12.43 6.23
N VAL A 134 20.97 -13.69 5.83
CA VAL A 134 19.92 -14.72 5.86
C VAL A 134 19.42 -14.99 7.27
N VAL A 135 20.32 -15.05 8.26
CA VAL A 135 19.93 -15.25 9.66
C VAL A 135 19.05 -14.10 10.15
N VAL A 136 19.40 -12.86 9.81
CA VAL A 136 18.62 -11.67 10.19
C VAL A 136 17.29 -11.59 9.43
N ALA A 137 17.28 -11.96 8.16
CA ALA A 137 16.09 -11.89 7.31
C ALA A 137 15.05 -12.96 7.64
N ASN A 138 15.46 -14.15 8.09
CA ASN A 138 14.50 -15.18 8.50
C ASN A 138 13.63 -14.68 9.67
N GLY A 139 12.30 -14.75 9.49
CA GLY A 139 11.33 -14.24 10.46
C GLY A 139 11.03 -12.73 10.35
N MET A 140 11.69 -12.02 9.43
CA MET A 140 11.30 -10.67 9.01
C MET A 140 9.98 -10.71 8.24
N ASP A 141 9.21 -9.63 8.27
CA ASP A 141 8.07 -9.46 7.36
C ASP A 141 8.54 -9.54 5.90
N SER A 142 7.84 -10.32 5.07
CA SER A 142 8.29 -10.59 3.69
C SER A 142 8.33 -9.34 2.82
N HIS A 143 7.39 -8.42 3.00
CA HIS A 143 7.39 -7.18 2.24
C HIS A 143 8.48 -6.23 2.73
N LEU A 144 8.68 -6.14 4.05
CA LEU A 144 9.80 -5.35 4.60
C LEU A 144 11.16 -5.85 4.11
N PHE A 145 11.33 -7.18 3.98
CA PHE A 145 12.54 -7.77 3.44
C PHE A 145 12.76 -7.41 1.97
N GLU A 146 11.71 -7.39 1.14
CA GLU A 146 11.81 -6.95 -0.25
C GLU A 146 12.19 -5.47 -0.36
N LEU A 147 11.63 -4.61 0.50
CA LEU A 147 12.00 -3.19 0.56
C LEU A 147 13.48 -3.01 0.96
N GLU A 148 13.94 -3.77 1.95
CA GLU A 148 15.33 -3.80 2.42
C GLU A 148 16.31 -4.18 1.28
N LEU A 149 15.94 -5.18 0.46
CA LEU A 149 16.76 -5.63 -0.66
C LEU A 149 16.79 -4.66 -1.84
N ASN A 150 15.69 -3.96 -2.10
CA ASN A 150 15.55 -3.03 -3.22
C ASN A 150 15.93 -1.59 -2.89
N ARG A 151 16.40 -1.33 -1.66
CA ARG A 151 16.73 0.02 -1.24
C ARG A 151 17.84 0.63 -2.12
N PRO A 152 17.71 1.90 -2.52
CA PRO A 152 18.75 2.56 -3.28
C PRO A 152 19.96 2.83 -2.38
N LYS A 153 21.16 2.61 -2.90
CA LYS A 153 22.44 2.82 -2.19
C LYS A 153 23.51 3.34 -3.14
N VAL A 154 24.50 4.02 -2.58
CA VAL A 154 25.70 4.47 -3.31
C VAL A 154 26.90 3.59 -2.95
N GLU A 155 27.92 3.57 -3.81
CA GLU A 155 29.17 2.85 -3.55
C GLU A 155 29.98 3.51 -2.42
N HIS A 156 29.89 4.83 -2.29
CA HIS A 156 30.54 5.60 -1.25
C HIS A 156 29.48 6.38 -0.47
N ASP A 157 29.30 6.07 0.80
CA ASP A 157 28.24 6.65 1.64
C ASP A 157 28.23 8.19 1.66
N MET A 158 29.41 8.81 1.55
CA MET A 158 29.58 10.27 1.46
C MET A 158 28.89 10.89 0.22
N ASP A 159 28.59 10.09 -0.80
CA ASP A 159 27.91 10.50 -2.01
C ASP A 159 26.38 10.39 -1.92
N PHE A 160 25.84 10.01 -0.76
CA PHE A 160 24.40 9.89 -0.51
C PHE A 160 23.60 11.10 -1.00
N HIS A 161 24.10 12.32 -0.75
CA HIS A 161 23.43 13.56 -1.16
C HIS A 161 23.56 13.88 -2.66
N LYS A 162 24.46 13.21 -3.38
CA LYS A 162 24.75 13.49 -4.79
C LYS A 162 23.83 12.71 -5.74
N VAL A 163 23.22 11.63 -5.27
CA VAL A 163 22.31 10.80 -6.07
C VAL A 163 20.87 11.08 -5.65
N PRO A 164 20.06 11.79 -6.46
CA PRO A 164 18.71 12.21 -6.06
C PRO A 164 17.79 11.06 -5.66
N GLU A 165 17.88 9.91 -6.34
CA GLU A 165 17.12 8.71 -6.01
C GLU A 165 17.41 8.23 -4.59
N VAL A 166 18.69 8.14 -4.24
CA VAL A 166 19.14 7.73 -2.91
C VAL A 166 18.76 8.80 -1.89
N TYR A 167 19.09 10.07 -2.13
CA TYR A 167 18.77 11.16 -1.21
C TYR A 167 17.27 11.25 -0.89
N ASN A 168 16.41 11.05 -1.89
CA ASN A 168 14.97 11.13 -1.70
C ASN A 168 14.38 9.92 -0.97
N ALA A 169 15.02 8.76 -1.03
CA ALA A 169 14.53 7.53 -0.42
C ALA A 169 14.69 7.48 1.11
N TYR A 170 15.49 8.36 1.73
CA TYR A 170 15.74 8.36 3.17
C TYR A 170 15.43 9.74 3.77
N ASP A 171 15.00 9.79 5.03
CA ASP A 171 14.74 11.08 5.73
C ASP A 171 16.04 11.76 6.18
N SER A 172 17.08 10.97 6.43
CA SER A 172 18.35 11.45 6.97
C SER A 172 19.52 10.57 6.56
N TYR A 173 20.75 11.07 6.73
CA TYR A 173 21.96 10.26 6.58
C TYR A 173 22.06 9.15 7.64
N GLU A 174 21.53 9.38 8.84
CA GLU A 174 21.46 8.34 9.88
C GLU A 174 20.57 7.17 9.44
N ASP A 175 19.42 7.47 8.84
CA ASP A 175 18.54 6.45 8.29
C ASP A 175 19.20 5.70 7.13
N TYR A 176 19.93 6.40 6.27
CA TYR A 176 20.71 5.81 5.20
C TYR A 176 21.74 4.80 5.72
N THR A 177 22.54 5.18 6.71
CA THR A 177 23.56 4.28 7.30
C THR A 177 22.93 3.06 8.00
N LYS A 178 21.71 3.20 8.54
CA LYS A 178 20.93 2.08 9.09
C LYS A 178 20.16 1.28 8.03
N GLY A 179 20.12 1.74 6.78
CA GLY A 179 19.37 1.11 5.70
C GLY A 179 17.85 1.28 5.78
N ILE A 180 17.35 2.27 6.53
CA ILE A 180 15.92 2.47 6.80
C ILE A 180 15.35 3.52 5.85
N THR A 181 14.68 3.11 4.77
CA THR A 181 14.06 4.05 3.82
C THR A 181 12.78 4.68 4.39
N LYS A 182 12.34 5.79 3.78
CA LYS A 182 11.03 6.42 4.06
C LYS A 182 9.89 5.45 3.86
N GLU A 183 9.97 4.65 2.79
CA GLU A 183 8.97 3.63 2.47
C GLU A 183 8.90 2.55 3.55
N MET A 184 10.06 2.06 4.01
CA MET A 184 10.11 1.10 5.12
C MET A 184 9.51 1.67 6.40
N LYS A 185 9.81 2.93 6.75
CA LYS A 185 9.20 3.58 7.92
C LYS A 185 7.68 3.70 7.77
N ALA A 186 7.21 4.13 6.60
CA ALA A 186 5.79 4.25 6.32
C ALA A 186 5.09 2.89 6.44
N TYR A 187 5.69 1.83 5.91
CA TYR A 187 5.17 0.46 6.03
C TYR A 187 5.16 -0.04 7.48
N GLN A 188 6.26 0.16 8.21
CA GLN A 188 6.35 -0.22 9.62
C GLN A 188 5.33 0.53 10.48
N GLN A 189 5.13 1.83 10.23
CA GLN A 189 4.08 2.59 10.91
C GLN A 189 2.70 2.05 10.54
N ALA A 190 2.42 1.81 9.26
CA ALA A 190 1.10 1.33 8.82
C ALA A 190 0.75 -0.07 9.37
N THR A 191 1.77 -0.90 9.65
CA THR A 191 1.62 -2.27 10.17
C THR A 191 1.77 -2.37 11.68
N SER A 192 2.23 -1.31 12.36
CA SER A 192 2.31 -1.25 13.83
C SER A 192 0.92 -1.35 14.48
N ILE A 193 0.88 -1.57 15.79
CA ILE A 193 -0.40 -1.58 16.51
C ILE A 193 -1.01 -0.17 16.48
N GLU A 194 -0.17 0.84 16.71
CA GLU A 194 -0.52 2.24 16.74
C GLU A 194 -1.06 2.69 15.38
N GLY A 195 -0.34 2.44 14.28
CA GLY A 195 -0.80 2.87 12.95
C GLY A 195 -2.04 2.11 12.47
N ARG A 196 -2.23 0.86 12.92
CA ARG A 196 -3.50 0.12 12.72
C ARG A 196 -4.65 0.76 13.50
N GLN A 197 -4.42 1.21 14.72
CA GLN A 197 -5.42 1.93 15.53
C GLN A 197 -5.73 3.30 14.95
N GLU A 198 -4.72 4.08 14.55
CA GLU A 198 -4.86 5.38 13.90
C GLU A 198 -5.67 5.25 12.60
N ARG A 199 -5.34 4.25 11.76
CA ARG A 199 -6.11 3.98 10.53
C ARG A 199 -7.56 3.63 10.83
N LYS A 200 -7.82 2.78 11.83
CA LYS A 200 -9.18 2.44 12.24
C LYS A 200 -9.95 3.67 12.71
N ALA A 201 -9.36 4.49 13.57
CA ALA A 201 -9.98 5.74 14.04
C ALA A 201 -10.27 6.70 12.87
N LYS A 202 -9.35 6.79 11.90
CA LYS A 202 -9.56 7.64 10.71
C LYS A 202 -10.67 7.14 9.80
N ILE A 203 -10.79 5.81 9.64
CA ILE A 203 -11.91 5.19 8.92
C ILE A 203 -13.24 5.56 9.61
N GLU A 204 -13.33 5.39 10.92
CA GLU A 204 -14.55 5.71 11.71
C GLU A 204 -14.90 7.22 11.63
N GLU A 205 -13.90 8.09 11.67
CA GLU A 205 -14.06 9.53 11.48
C GLU A 205 -14.62 9.85 10.08
N LEU A 206 -13.98 9.34 9.02
CA LEU A 206 -14.40 9.59 7.64
C LEU A 206 -15.82 9.05 7.37
N GLU A 207 -16.16 7.87 7.88
CA GLU A 207 -17.52 7.32 7.76
C GLU A 207 -18.55 8.23 8.45
N THR A 208 -18.21 8.81 9.60
CA THR A 208 -19.08 9.75 10.32
C THR A 208 -19.23 11.07 9.55
N GLU A 209 -18.13 11.62 9.04
CA GLU A 209 -18.14 12.86 8.25
C GLU A 209 -18.91 12.70 6.93
N ILE A 210 -18.70 11.60 6.20
CA ILE A 210 -19.43 11.29 4.97
C ILE A 210 -20.92 11.21 5.27
N LYS A 211 -21.33 10.51 6.33
CA LYS A 211 -22.74 10.41 6.74
C LYS A 211 -23.34 11.76 7.10
N SER A 212 -22.56 12.68 7.69
CA SER A 212 -23.01 14.06 7.94
C SER A 212 -23.22 14.83 6.64
N LEU A 213 -22.25 14.76 5.72
CA LEU A 213 -22.32 15.42 4.41
C LEU A 213 -23.46 14.88 3.55
N GLU A 214 -23.75 13.58 3.60
CA GLU A 214 -24.92 12.98 2.92
C GLU A 214 -26.24 13.59 3.38
N ARG A 215 -26.38 13.83 4.70
CA ARG A 215 -27.56 14.50 5.27
C ARG A 215 -27.67 15.95 4.82
N GLU A 216 -26.56 16.69 4.78
CA GLU A 216 -26.52 18.10 4.38
C GLU A 216 -26.82 18.30 2.89
N VAL A 217 -26.32 17.40 2.03
CA VAL A 217 -26.52 17.45 0.58
C VAL A 217 -27.89 16.90 0.15
N GLY A 218 -28.63 16.28 1.07
CA GLY A 218 -29.97 15.75 0.82
C GLY A 218 -29.98 14.51 -0.09
N MET A 219 -28.88 13.77 -0.17
CA MET A 219 -28.83 12.49 -0.88
C MET A 219 -29.11 11.35 0.09
N SER A 220 -30.17 10.58 -0.18
CA SER A 220 -30.46 9.35 0.56
C SER A 220 -29.44 8.28 0.18
N SER A 221 -28.49 8.00 1.09
CA SER A 221 -27.74 6.75 1.28
C SER A 221 -27.65 5.83 0.05
N SER A 222 -26.90 6.23 -0.98
CA SER A 222 -26.50 5.32 -2.07
C SER A 222 -25.01 4.99 -2.04
N TYR A 223 -24.21 5.64 -1.19
CA TYR A 223 -22.76 5.38 -1.11
C TYR A 223 -22.37 4.39 -0.01
N VAL A 224 -23.23 4.13 0.97
CA VAL A 224 -22.99 3.17 2.08
C VAL A 224 -23.39 1.72 1.72
N GLN A 225 -23.74 1.44 0.45
CA GLN A 225 -24.16 0.10 0.02
C GLN A 225 -23.02 -0.84 -0.45
N PHE A 226 -21.76 -0.47 -0.26
CA PHE A 226 -20.66 -1.43 -0.38
C PHE A 226 -20.34 -2.01 1.00
N GLU A 227 -20.67 -3.29 1.14
CA GLU A 227 -20.28 -4.22 2.21
C GLU A 227 -21.17 -4.28 3.46
N GLY A 228 -22.44 -4.61 3.24
CA GLY A 228 -23.15 -5.57 4.10
C GLY A 228 -22.93 -6.99 3.58
N GLY A 229 -21.68 -7.45 3.51
CA GLY A 229 -21.31 -8.78 3.04
C GLY A 229 -20.59 -9.57 4.11
N ASN A 230 -21.30 -9.93 5.18
CA ASN A 230 -20.90 -11.01 6.07
C ASN A 230 -21.96 -12.10 5.99
N GLY A 231 -21.54 -13.31 5.59
CA GLY A 231 -22.32 -14.54 5.68
C GLY A 231 -22.24 -15.40 4.41
N GLU A 232 -21.15 -16.12 4.20
CA GLU A 232 -20.97 -17.53 4.62
C GLU A 232 -19.49 -17.92 4.55
#